data_AF-A0A929ZK44-F1
#
_entry.id   AF-A0A929ZK44-F1
#
_cell.length_a   1.000
_cell.length_b   1.000
_cell.length_c   1.000
_cell.angle_alpha   90.00
_cell.angle_beta   90.00
_cell.angle_gamma   90.00
#
_symmetry.space_group_name_H-M   'P 1'
#
loop_
_entity.id
_entity.type
_entity.pdbx_description
1 polymer ?
#
loop_
_entity_poly.entity_id
_entity_poly.type
_entity_poly.pdbx_seq_one_letter_code
_entity_poly.pdbx_strand_id
1 'polypeptide(L)' 'KMVNAEEMDLDTAIMKMELSGHNFYIYTDDETETVSVVYRRSSGGYGLLEVSK' A
#
# COMPACT_ATOMS: atom_id res chain seq x y z
N LYS A 1 -0.64 -15.10 2.18
CA LYS A 1 -1.67 -14.52 3.08
C LYS A 1 -2.57 -13.67 2.19
N MET A 2 -3.87 -13.97 2.08
CA MET A 2 -4.78 -13.08 1.35
C MET A 2 -4.88 -11.80 2.17
N VAL A 3 -4.47 -10.68 1.57
CA VAL A 3 -4.68 -9.35 2.13
C VAL A 3 -6.00 -8.86 1.56
N ASN A 4 -6.97 -8.61 2.44
CA ASN A 4 -8.17 -7.87 2.06
C ASN A 4 -7.75 -6.41 1.91
N ALA A 5 -8.03 -5.81 0.76
CA ALA A 5 -7.81 -4.39 0.55
C ALA A 5 -8.85 -3.63 1.38
N GLU A 6 -8.41 -3.07 2.51
CA GLU A 6 -9.20 -2.14 3.30
C GLU A 6 -8.97 -0.72 2.77
N GLU A 7 -9.98 0.13 2.90
CA GLU A 7 -9.87 1.56 2.62
C GLU A 7 -9.02 2.24 3.71
N MET A 8 -7.98 2.95 3.31
CA MET A 8 -7.10 3.70 4.20
C MET A 8 -6.24 4.70 3.42
N ASP A 9 -5.64 5.64 4.14
CA ASP A 9 -4.65 6.56 3.61
C ASP A 9 -3.28 5.89 3.40
N LEU A 10 -2.42 6.54 2.61
CA LEU A 10 -1.07 6.07 2.28
C LEU A 10 -0.20 5.82 3.54
N ASP A 11 -0.24 6.71 4.53
CA ASP A 11 0.58 6.59 5.74
C ASP A 11 0.13 5.39 6.58
N THR A 12 -1.17 5.17 6.71
CA THR A 12 -1.75 3.99 7.36
C THR A 12 -1.37 2.71 6.63
N ALA A 13 -1.40 2.71 5.29
CA ALA A 13 -0.97 1.58 4.48
C ALA A 13 0.52 1.25 4.68
N ILE A 14 1.38 2.26 4.73
CA ILE A 14 2.81 2.09 5.05
C ILE A 14 2.97 1.51 6.46
N MET A 15 2.24 2.04 7.45
CA MET A 15 2.32 1.52 8.83
C MET A 15 1.91 0.05 8.90
N LYS A 16 0.80 -0.35 8.25
CA LYS A 16 0.37 -1.75 8.19
C LYS A 16 1.38 -2.63 7.44
N MET A 17 1.99 -2.13 6.37
CA MET A 17 3.06 -2.82 5.66
C MET A 17 4.23 -3.13 6.59
N GLU A 18 4.74 -2.13 7.31
CA GLU A 18 5.85 -2.26 8.26
C GLU A 18 5.52 -3.22 9.41
N LEU A 19 4.31 -3.13 9.98
CA LEU A 19 3.83 -4.01 11.05
C LEU A 19 3.68 -5.46 10.59
N SER A 20 3.32 -5.68 9.32
CA SER A 20 3.21 -7.01 8.74
C SER A 20 4.57 -7.63 8.39
N GLY A 21 5.63 -6.82 8.30
CA GLY A 21 6.95 -7.25 7.86
C GLY A 21 7.00 -7.64 6.37
N HIS A 22 6.02 -7.21 5.57
CA HIS A 22 5.97 -7.46 4.14
C HIS A 22 6.66 -6.32 3.37
N ASN A 23 7.18 -6.64 2.18
CA ASN A 23 7.81 -5.65 1.30
C ASN A 23 6.80 -4.85 0.45
N PHE A 24 5.53 -5.26 0.47
CA PHE A 24 4.44 -4.62 -0.26
C PHE A 24 3.13 -4.76 0.52
N TYR A 25 2.22 -3.82 0.29
CA TYR A 25 0.89 -3.80 0.88
C TYR A 25 -0.12 -3.25 -0.13
N ILE A 26 -1.27 -3.91 -0.23
CA ILE A 26 -2.35 -3.55 -1.15
C ILE A 26 -3.46 -2.93 -0.32
N TYR A 27 -3.94 -1.76 -0.73
CA TYR A 27 -4.99 -1.03 -0.05
C TYR A 27 -5.90 -0.33 -1.06
N THR A 28 -7.08 0.08 -0.62
CA THR A 28 -7.89 1.03 -1.39
C THR A 28 -7.61 2.41 -0.84
N ASP A 29 -7.19 3.31 -1.72
CA ASP A 29 -6.86 4.68 -1.37
C ASP A 29 -8.14 5.49 -1.16
N ASP A 30 -8.27 6.16 -0.01
CA ASP A 30 -9.50 6.86 0.37
C ASP A 30 -9.69 8.19 -0.36
N GLU A 31 -8.62 8.79 -0.90
CA GLU A 31 -8.69 10.02 -1.68
C GLU A 31 -9.14 9.76 -3.12
N THR A 32 -8.66 8.66 -3.70
CA THR A 32 -8.93 8.31 -5.11
C THR A 32 -10.02 7.25 -5.28
N GLU A 33 -10.42 6.56 -4.20
CA GLU A 33 -11.30 5.39 -4.20
C GLU A 33 -10.79 4.26 -5.13
N THR A 34 -9.48 4.20 -5.37
CA THR A 34 -8.85 3.22 -6.26
C THR A 34 -7.93 2.27 -5.51
N VAL A 35 -7.68 1.09 -6.10
CA VAL A 35 -6.73 0.13 -5.52
C VAL A 35 -5.32 0.61 -5.78
N SER A 36 -4.55 0.73 -4.70
CA SER A 36 -3.17 1.17 -4.68
C SER A 36 -2.27 0.15 -3.98
N VAL A 37 -1.01 0.09 -4.39
CA VAL A 37 -0.01 -0.82 -3.85
C VAL A 37 1.21 -0.01 -3.41
N VAL A 38 1.46 0.01 -2.11
CA VAL A 38 2.71 0.55 -1.57
C VAL A 38 3.75 -0.56 -1.47
N TYR A 39 4.99 -0.28 -1.83
CA TYR A 39 6.08 -1.24 -1.78
C TYR A 39 7.42 -0.59 -1.40
N ARG A 40 8.29 -1.36 -0.76
CA ARG A 40 9.64 -0.91 -0.41
C ARG A 40 10.55 -1.02 -1.63
N ARG A 41 11.23 0.07 -1.98
CA ARG A 41 12.21 0.09 -3.07
C ARG A 41 13.54 -0.52 -2.61
N SER A 42 14.17 -1.30 -3.50
CA SER A 42 15.49 -1.89 -3.23
C SER A 42 16.60 -0.84 -3.07
N SER A 43 16.43 0.35 -3.66
CA SER A 43 17.32 1.51 -3.52
C SER A 43 17.10 2.32 -2.24
N GLY A 44 16.14 1.92 -1.39
CA GLY A 44 15.64 2.72 -0.27
C GLY A 44 14.41 3.56 -0.64
N GLY A 45 13.59 3.84 0.39
CA GLY A 45 12.32 4.56 0.26
C GLY A 45 11.12 3.68 -0.09
N TYR A 46 9.98 4.33 -0.26
CA TYR A 46 8.71 3.72 -0.64
C TYR A 46 8.34 4.09 -2.08
N GLY A 47 7.75 3.14 -2.79
CA GLY A 47 7.09 3.36 -4.07
C GLY A 47 5.59 3.13 -3.90
N LEU A 48 4.81 3.94 -4.62
CA LEU A 48 3.37 3.78 -4.72
C LEU A 48 3.03 3.39 -6.16
N LEU A 49 2.15 2.41 -6.32
CA LEU A 49 1.65 1.95 -7.61
C LEU A 49 0.13 2.02 -7.57
N GLU A 50 -0.42 3.01 -8.25
CA GLU A 50 -1.85 3.23 -8.37
C GLU A 50 -2.39 2.45 -9.58
N VAL A 51 -3.51 1.75 -9.42
CA VAL A 51 -4.18 1.06 -10.52
C VAL A 51 -5.22 1.99 -11.14
N SER A 52 -4.75 3.06 -11.78
CA SER A 52 -5.59 3.93 -12.60
C SER A 52 -5.93 3.21 -13.92
N LYS A 53 -7.22 3.19 -14.26
CA LYS A 53 -7.75 2.51 -15.46
C LYS A 53 -7.50 3.29 -16.75
#